data_AF-A0A8H4WK07-F1
#
_entry.id   AF-A0A8H4WK07-F1
#
_cell.length_a   1.000
_cell.length_b   1.000
_cell.length_c   1.000
_cell.angle_alpha   90.00
_cell.angle_beta   90.00
_cell.angle_gamma   90.00
#
_symmetry.space_group_name_H-M   'P 1'
#
loop_
_entity.id
_entity.type
_entity.pdbx_description
1 polymer ?
#
loop_
_entity_poly.entity_id
_entity_poly.type
_entity_poly.pdbx_seq_one_letter_code
_entity_poly.pdbx_strand_id
1 'polypeptide(L)'
;MQLINASTFAFNLLWVSGLASPTPQAGWKTTASVQLANDQSGANANVPVPIDGVKYSVQELWGNTAVAQQGLVFASSAQLTAFDQTTVCTITEESGFAVTLDAQRTWVSVDGRPVDLCSAFVVCECDRM
;
A
#
# COMPACT_ATOMS: atom_id res chain seq x y z
N MET A 1 29.38 -46.17 61.23
CA MET A 1 30.45 -46.01 60.23
C MET A 1 30.11 -44.83 59.35
N GLN A 2 30.87 -43.74 59.50
CA GLN A 2 30.88 -42.62 58.56
C GLN A 2 31.66 -43.04 57.32
N LEU A 3 31.16 -42.74 56.11
CA LEU A 3 32.00 -42.54 54.94
C LEU A 3 31.43 -41.37 54.12
N ILE A 4 32.18 -40.28 54.17
CA ILE A 4 32.11 -39.05 53.38
C ILE A 4 32.51 -39.38 51.94
N ASN A 5 31.75 -38.90 50.95
CA ASN A 5 32.23 -38.79 49.57
C ASN A 5 31.85 -37.40 49.03
N ALA A 6 32.88 -36.57 48.84
CA ALA A 6 32.81 -35.29 48.17
C ALA A 6 32.69 -35.48 46.67
N SER A 7 31.90 -34.67 45.97
CA SER A 7 31.92 -34.60 44.49
C SER A 7 31.48 -33.21 44.01
N THR A 8 32.50 -32.37 43.78
CA THR A 8 32.68 -31.36 42.71
C THR A 8 31.47 -30.59 42.16
N PHE A 9 31.54 -29.26 42.36
CA PHE A 9 30.84 -28.25 41.56
C PHE A 9 31.38 -28.23 40.12
N ALA A 10 30.50 -28.35 39.13
CA ALA A 10 30.84 -28.07 37.73
C ALA A 10 29.97 -26.90 37.21
N PHE A 11 30.62 -25.75 37.01
CA PHE A 11 30.10 -24.62 36.26
C PHE A 11 30.03 -25.01 34.77
N ASN A 12 28.84 -24.97 34.16
CA ASN A 12 28.70 -25.05 32.71
C ASN A 12 28.34 -23.66 32.15
N LEU A 13 29.17 -23.20 31.22
CA LEU A 13 29.08 -21.91 30.53
C LEU A 13 28.09 -21.98 29.35
N LEU A 14 27.22 -20.96 29.33
CA LEU A 14 26.53 -20.27 28.24
C LEU A 14 26.73 -20.74 26.80
N TRP A 15 25.63 -20.85 26.02
CA TRP A 15 25.52 -20.28 24.67
C TRP A 15 24.06 -19.89 24.38
N VAL A 16 23.73 -18.59 24.45
CA VAL A 16 22.46 -18.05 23.92
C VAL A 16 22.73 -17.59 22.50
N SER A 17 22.25 -18.33 21.52
CA SER A 17 22.25 -17.92 20.11
C SER A 17 21.09 -16.96 19.90
N GLY A 18 21.34 -15.65 19.98
CA GLY A 18 20.39 -14.64 19.51
C GLY A 18 20.34 -14.66 17.99
N LEU A 19 19.24 -15.17 17.41
CA LEU A 19 18.94 -14.94 16.01
C LEU A 19 18.53 -13.47 15.86
N ALA A 20 19.44 -12.63 15.40
CA ALA A 20 19.08 -11.29 14.93
C ALA A 20 18.27 -11.47 13.64
N SER A 21 16.94 -11.28 13.73
CA SER A 21 16.09 -11.17 12.55
C SER A 21 16.59 -10.02 11.68
N PRO A 22 16.74 -10.19 10.36
CA PRO A 22 17.06 -9.07 9.50
C PRO A 22 15.94 -8.03 9.61
N THR A 23 16.25 -6.85 10.15
CA THR A 23 15.36 -5.70 10.05
C THR A 23 15.19 -5.40 8.56
N PRO A 24 13.96 -5.28 8.04
CA PRO A 24 13.76 -4.81 6.68
C PRO A 24 14.46 -3.45 6.56
N GLN A 25 15.48 -3.41 5.70
CA GLN A 25 16.19 -2.19 5.35
C GLN A 25 15.13 -1.13 5.01
N ALA A 26 15.24 0.07 5.59
CA ALA A 26 14.38 1.20 5.23
C ALA A 26 14.65 1.58 3.77
N GLY A 27 14.04 0.83 2.85
CA GLY A 27 14.04 1.04 1.42
C GLY A 27 12.78 1.78 1.02
N TRP A 28 12.91 2.60 -0.01
CA TRP A 28 11.80 3.29 -0.66
C TRP A 28 10.82 2.24 -1.19
N LYS A 29 9.52 2.49 -1.02
CA LYS A 29 8.48 1.68 -1.64
C LYS A 29 8.57 1.85 -3.15
N THR A 30 8.46 0.73 -3.85
CA THR A 30 8.39 0.70 -5.32
C THR A 30 6.95 0.80 -5.83
N THR A 31 5.97 0.74 -4.93
CA THR A 31 4.55 0.82 -5.23
C THR A 31 3.81 1.65 -4.17
N ALA A 32 2.81 2.41 -4.60
CA ALA A 32 1.83 3.06 -3.74
C ALA A 32 0.54 2.25 -3.72
N SER A 33 -0.01 1.96 -2.55
CA SER A 33 -1.35 1.35 -2.44
C SER A 33 -2.41 2.44 -2.55
N VAL A 34 -3.10 2.46 -3.68
CA VAL A 34 -4.22 3.38 -3.97
C VAL A 34 -5.51 2.59 -3.76
N GLN A 35 -6.39 3.10 -2.90
CA GLN A 35 -7.75 2.61 -2.76
C GLN A 35 -8.68 3.42 -3.65
N LEU A 36 -9.54 2.74 -4.40
CA LEU A 36 -10.74 3.35 -4.99
C LEU A 36 -11.95 2.87 -4.21
N ALA A 37 -12.88 3.79 -3.93
CA ALA A 37 -14.10 3.51 -3.20
C ALA A 37 -15.32 4.11 -3.88
N ASN A 38 -16.42 3.37 -3.83
CA ASN A 38 -17.77 3.82 -4.13
C ASN A 38 -18.49 4.03 -2.80
N ASP A 39 -18.46 5.26 -2.30
CA ASP A 39 -18.96 5.61 -0.96
C ASP A 39 -20.48 5.46 -0.84
N GLN A 40 -21.21 5.39 -1.97
CA GLN A 40 -22.65 5.13 -1.97
C GLN A 40 -22.98 3.66 -1.72
N SER A 41 -22.18 2.73 -2.27
CA SER A 41 -22.38 1.29 -2.10
C SER A 41 -21.53 0.66 -0.99
N GLY A 42 -20.47 1.35 -0.55
CA GLY A 42 -19.45 0.83 0.36
C GLY A 42 -18.39 -0.04 -0.30
N ALA A 43 -18.51 -0.33 -1.60
CA ALA A 43 -17.54 -1.12 -2.34
C ALA A 43 -16.19 -0.38 -2.45
N ASN A 44 -15.08 -1.05 -2.16
CA ASN A 44 -13.75 -0.46 -2.23
C ASN A 44 -12.68 -1.53 -2.51
N ALA A 45 -11.54 -1.11 -3.04
CA ALA A 45 -10.40 -1.99 -3.26
C ALA A 45 -9.08 -1.23 -3.27
N ASN A 46 -8.09 -1.77 -2.56
CA ASN A 46 -6.71 -1.29 -2.53
C ASN A 46 -5.91 -2.03 -3.61
N VAL A 47 -5.25 -1.28 -4.49
CA VAL A 47 -4.40 -1.83 -5.55
C VAL A 47 -3.01 -1.20 -5.46
N PRO A 48 -1.93 -2.01 -5.53
CA PRO A 48 -0.58 -1.48 -5.63
C PRO A 48 -0.34 -0.91 -7.04
N VAL A 49 0.01 0.36 -7.11
CA VAL A 49 0.39 1.07 -8.34
C VAL A 49 1.89 1.33 -8.32
N PRO A 50 2.65 0.96 -9.37
CA PRO A 50 4.08 1.26 -9.46
C PRO A 50 4.38 2.76 -9.34
N ILE A 51 5.44 3.12 -8.61
CA ILE A 51 5.92 4.50 -8.47
C ILE A 51 7.04 4.73 -9.51
N ASP A 52 6.67 4.73 -10.78
CA ASP A 52 7.59 4.78 -11.93
C ASP A 52 7.25 5.90 -12.94
N GLY A 53 6.21 6.70 -12.67
CA GLY A 53 5.74 7.75 -13.57
C GLY A 53 5.02 7.25 -14.82
N VAL A 54 4.71 5.95 -14.90
CA VAL A 54 4.00 5.35 -16.04
C VAL A 54 2.49 5.46 -15.85
N LYS A 55 1.78 5.67 -16.97
CA LYS A 55 0.32 5.73 -17.04
C LYS A 55 -0.26 4.30 -17.05
N TYR A 56 -1.01 3.95 -16.02
CA TYR A 56 -1.72 2.67 -15.92
C TYR A 56 -3.23 2.86 -16.05
N SER A 57 -3.91 1.94 -16.75
CA SER A 57 -5.37 1.97 -16.88
C SER A 57 -6.02 1.63 -15.54
N VAL A 58 -6.96 2.46 -15.09
CA VAL A 58 -7.78 2.14 -13.90
C VAL A 58 -8.60 0.87 -14.14
N GLN A 59 -9.09 0.69 -15.37
CA GLN A 59 -9.89 -0.46 -15.74
C GLN A 59 -9.09 -1.77 -15.68
N GLU A 60 -7.83 -1.75 -16.11
CA GLU A 60 -6.94 -2.91 -16.01
C GLU A 60 -6.61 -3.27 -14.55
N LEU A 61 -6.34 -2.25 -13.74
CA LEU A 61 -5.91 -2.43 -12.35
C LEU A 61 -7.05 -2.78 -11.38
N TRP A 62 -8.23 -2.17 -11.52
CA TRP A 62 -9.36 -2.36 -10.61
C TRP A 62 -10.53 -3.17 -11.18
N GLY A 63 -10.55 -3.48 -12.47
CA GLY A 63 -11.69 -4.11 -13.15
C GLY A 63 -12.12 -5.47 -12.60
N ASN A 64 -11.24 -6.16 -11.87
CA ASN A 64 -11.50 -7.46 -11.25
C ASN A 64 -11.60 -7.39 -9.71
N THR A 65 -11.86 -6.21 -9.16
CA THR A 65 -11.93 -5.98 -7.72
C THR A 65 -13.36 -5.69 -7.26
N ALA A 66 -13.57 -5.57 -5.95
CA ALA A 66 -14.90 -5.33 -5.38
C ALA A 66 -15.51 -3.97 -5.77
N VAL A 67 -14.70 -2.96 -6.14
CA VAL A 67 -15.20 -1.66 -6.62
C VAL A 67 -15.73 -1.74 -8.07
N ALA A 68 -15.42 -2.81 -8.80
CA ALA A 68 -15.94 -3.03 -10.14
C ALA A 68 -17.32 -3.70 -10.12
N GLN A 69 -18.21 -3.25 -11.01
CA GLN A 69 -19.51 -3.84 -11.25
C GLN A 69 -19.57 -4.30 -12.70
N GLN A 70 -19.77 -5.61 -12.91
CA GLN A 70 -19.75 -6.22 -14.26
C GLN A 70 -18.46 -5.92 -15.04
N GLY A 71 -17.34 -5.79 -14.33
CA GLY A 71 -16.06 -5.46 -14.93
C GLY A 71 -15.87 -3.99 -15.26
N LEU A 72 -16.78 -3.08 -14.90
CA LEU A 72 -16.59 -1.63 -15.02
C LEU A 72 -16.32 -1.00 -13.65
N VAL A 73 -15.35 -0.10 -13.56
CA VAL A 73 -14.95 0.52 -12.30
C VAL A 73 -15.76 1.79 -12.07
N PHE A 74 -16.53 1.84 -10.97
CA PHE A 74 -17.26 3.04 -10.54
C PHE A 74 -16.80 3.47 -9.16
N ALA A 75 -16.20 4.67 -9.05
CA ALA A 75 -15.71 5.19 -7.77
C ALA A 75 -16.09 6.65 -7.56
N SER A 76 -16.26 7.04 -6.30
CA SER A 76 -16.54 8.41 -5.86
C SER A 76 -15.36 9.04 -5.13
N SER A 77 -14.43 8.24 -4.61
CA SER A 77 -13.25 8.72 -3.90
C SER A 77 -12.04 7.82 -4.11
N ALA A 78 -10.87 8.38 -3.82
CA ALA A 78 -9.60 7.68 -3.85
C ALA A 78 -8.78 7.98 -2.58
N GLN A 79 -7.96 7.03 -2.14
CA GLN A 79 -7.13 7.17 -0.95
C GLN A 79 -5.75 6.51 -1.10
N LEU A 80 -4.70 7.18 -0.62
CA LEU A 80 -3.40 6.57 -0.39
C LEU A 80 -3.38 5.85 0.96
N THR A 81 -3.10 4.55 0.93
CA THR A 81 -3.19 3.67 2.12
C THR A 81 -1.86 3.05 2.52
N ALA A 82 -0.89 2.99 1.60
CA ALA A 82 0.50 2.66 1.89
C ALA A 82 1.41 3.32 0.86
N PHE A 83 2.26 4.25 1.27
CA PHE A 83 3.04 5.12 0.39
C PHE A 83 4.23 5.71 1.15
N ASP A 84 5.18 6.32 0.43
CA ASP A 84 6.28 7.10 1.02
C ASP A 84 5.93 8.59 1.01
N GLN A 85 6.58 9.39 1.87
CA GLN A 85 6.24 10.82 2.00
C GLN A 85 6.42 11.64 0.71
N THR A 86 7.22 11.17 -0.24
CA THR A 86 7.42 11.80 -1.55
C THR A 86 6.50 11.22 -2.63
N THR A 87 5.63 10.26 -2.31
CA THR A 87 4.73 9.65 -3.29
C THR A 87 3.64 10.63 -3.69
N VAL A 88 3.49 10.84 -4.99
CA VAL A 88 2.37 11.57 -5.59
C VAL A 88 1.68 10.64 -6.57
N CYS A 89 0.37 10.51 -6.46
CA CYS A 89 -0.45 9.76 -7.40
C CYS A 89 -1.53 10.66 -8.00
N THR A 90 -1.62 10.71 -9.32
CA THR A 90 -2.66 11.46 -10.03
C THR A 90 -3.55 10.50 -10.79
N ILE A 91 -4.86 10.64 -10.61
CA ILE A 91 -5.89 9.94 -11.38
C ILE A 91 -6.50 10.95 -12.34
N THR A 92 -6.49 10.62 -13.62
CA THR A 92 -6.99 11.48 -14.70
C THR A 92 -7.99 10.73 -15.55
N GLU A 93 -9.01 11.42 -16.02
CA GLU A 93 -9.91 10.95 -17.05
C GLU A 93 -9.85 11.93 -18.23
N GLU A 94 -9.74 11.39 -19.45
CA GLU A 94 -9.59 12.20 -20.66
C GLU A 94 -10.73 13.20 -20.87
N SER A 95 -11.92 12.92 -20.33
CA SER A 95 -13.12 13.71 -20.51
C SER A 95 -13.41 14.79 -19.46
N GLY A 96 -12.67 14.90 -18.34
CA GLY A 96 -13.01 16.02 -17.45
C GLY A 96 -12.40 16.17 -16.08
N PHE A 97 -11.74 15.17 -15.48
CA PHE A 97 -11.18 15.35 -14.13
C PHE A 97 -9.73 14.92 -14.01
N ALA A 98 -9.04 15.57 -13.06
CA ALA A 98 -7.72 15.20 -12.59
C ALA A 98 -7.69 15.42 -11.07
N VAL A 99 -7.42 14.36 -10.31
CA VAL A 99 -7.31 14.42 -8.86
C VAL A 99 -5.94 13.89 -8.43
N THR A 100 -5.34 14.56 -7.45
CA THR A 100 -3.99 14.25 -6.95
C THR A 100 -4.05 13.88 -5.49
N LEU A 101 -3.34 12.81 -5.15
CA LEU A 101 -3.10 12.29 -3.81
C LEU A 101 -1.61 12.41 -3.50
N ASP A 102 -1.30 12.87 -2.29
CA ASP A 102 0.06 12.98 -1.76
C ASP A 102 0.05 12.76 -0.23
N ALA A 103 1.19 12.97 0.43
CA ALA A 103 1.30 12.78 1.87
C ALA A 103 0.47 13.77 2.71
N GLN A 104 0.13 14.93 2.15
CA GLN A 104 -0.66 15.99 2.78
C GLN A 104 -2.14 15.82 2.51
N ARG A 105 -2.49 15.26 1.35
CA ARG A 105 -3.84 14.96 0.88
C ARG A 105 -3.92 13.50 0.47
N THR A 106 -4.05 12.64 1.48
CA THR A 106 -4.12 11.20 1.28
C THR A 106 -5.50 10.70 0.86
N TRP A 107 -6.52 11.55 0.82
CA TRP A 107 -7.87 11.21 0.35
C TRP A 107 -8.42 12.35 -0.52
N VAL A 108 -9.12 11.99 -1.60
CA VAL A 108 -9.81 12.93 -2.48
C VAL A 108 -11.15 12.38 -2.92
N SER A 109 -12.14 13.28 -3.03
CA SER A 109 -13.35 13.03 -3.81
C SER A 109 -13.00 13.13 -5.29
N VAL A 110 -13.50 12.19 -6.10
CA VAL A 110 -13.34 12.22 -7.56
C VAL A 110 -14.33 13.22 -8.17
N ASP A 111 -15.62 13.06 -7.89
CA ASP A 111 -16.69 13.96 -8.40
C ASP A 111 -17.94 14.02 -7.47
N GLY A 112 -17.77 13.69 -6.18
CA GLY A 112 -18.85 13.71 -5.17
C GLY A 112 -19.95 12.65 -5.33
N ARG A 113 -19.90 11.86 -6.41
CA ARG A 113 -20.75 10.70 -6.71
C ARG A 113 -19.90 9.66 -7.46
N PRO A 114 -20.33 8.40 -7.52
CA PRO A 114 -19.67 7.40 -8.34
C PRO A 114 -19.69 7.81 -9.81
N VAL A 115 -18.52 7.81 -10.43
CA VAL A 115 -18.34 8.05 -11.87
C VAL A 115 -17.71 6.82 -12.50
N ASP A 116 -18.01 6.61 -13.79
CA ASP A 116 -17.36 5.58 -14.60
C ASP A 116 -15.88 5.95 -14.79
N LEU A 117 -14.98 5.03 -14.50
CA LEU A 117 -13.53 5.19 -14.63
C LEU A 117 -12.94 4.37 -15.77
N CYS A 118 -13.77 3.88 -16.71
CA CYS A 118 -13.34 3.03 -17.83
C CYS A 118 -12.21 3.66 -18.66
N SER A 119 -12.24 4.98 -18.87
CA SER A 119 -11.21 5.73 -19.62
C SER A 119 -10.19 6.44 -18.71
N ALA A 120 -10.22 6.17 -17.41
CA ALA A 120 -9.35 6.82 -16.45
C ALA A 120 -8.01 6.09 -16.33
N PHE A 121 -7.00 6.86 -15.93
CA PHE A 121 -5.65 6.40 -15.74
C PHE A 121 -5.08 6.90 -14.41
N VAL A 122 -4.19 6.11 -13.84
CA VAL A 122 -3.41 6.50 -12.65
C VAL A 122 -1.93 6.55 -13.01
N VAL A 123 -1.24 7.57 -12.50
CA VAL A 123 0.22 7.70 -12.52
C VAL A 123 0.67 7.91 -11.09
N CYS A 124 1.65 7.15 -10.63
CA CYS A 124 2.32 7.39 -9.36
C CYS A 124 3.81 7.63 -9.59
N GLU A 125 4.36 8.62 -8.91
CA GLU A 125 5.77 9.01 -9.02
C GLU A 125 6.30 9.59 -7.71
N CYS A 126 7.62 9.78 -7.64
CA CYS A 126 8.27 10.48 -6.54
C CYS A 126 8.34 11.98 -6.87
N ASP A 127 7.81 12.82 -5.98
CA ASP A 127 8.04 14.26 -6.02
C ASP A 127 9.53 14.55 -5.82
N ARG A 128 10.17 15.14 -6.83
CA ARG A 128 11.57 15.55 -6.75
C ARG A 128 11.61 16.93 -6.11
N MET A 129 11.61 16.96 -4.79
CA MET A 129 11.92 18.16 -4.01
C MET A 129 13.34 18.66 -4.27
#